data_AF-A0A359CG77-F1
#
_entry.id   AF-A0A359CG77-F1
#
_cell.length_a   1.000
_cell.length_b   1.000
_cell.length_c   1.000
_cell.angle_alpha   90.00
_cell.angle_beta   90.00
_cell.angle_gamma   90.00
#
_symmetry.space_group_name_H-M   'P 1'
#
loop_
_entity.id
_entity.type
_entity.pdbx_description
1 polymer ?
#
loop_
_entity_poly.entity_id
_entity_poly.type
_entity_poly.pdbx_seq_one_letter_code
_entity_poly.pdbx_strand_id
1 'polypeptide(L)'
;MKVIVQIDATTPEGKEIIDYLKQFPEVVAFEDNLLHEPQEEYTTVKASTANDFAPPANYIPIEEFRVEAKKRAIAFLERNGIHS
;
A
#
# COMPACT_ATOMS: atom_id res chain seq x y z
N MET A 1 -10.80 -3.30 7.31
CA MET A 1 -10.54 -4.25 6.21
C MET A 1 -11.83 -4.36 5.40
N LYS A 2 -11.80 -4.09 4.09
CA LYS A 2 -12.99 -4.14 3.23
C LYS A 2 -12.88 -5.40 2.35
N VAL A 3 -13.88 -6.27 2.38
CA VAL A 3 -13.93 -7.48 1.56
C VAL A 3 -15.04 -7.29 0.54
N ILE A 4 -14.72 -7.48 -0.74
CA ILE A 4 -15.67 -7.41 -1.85
C ILE A 4 -15.89 -8.83 -2.34
N VAL A 5 -17.14 -9.28 -2.37
CA VAL A 5 -17.53 -10.63 -2.79
C VAL A 5 -18.52 -10.50 -3.93
N GLN A 6 -18.26 -11.22 -5.02
CA GLN A 6 -19.17 -11.33 -6.15
C GLN A 6 -20.09 -12.53 -5.93
N ILE A 7 -21.40 -12.28 -5.93
CA ILE A 7 -22.43 -13.30 -5.75
C ILE A 7 -23.28 -13.32 -7.01
N ASP A 8 -23.47 -14.50 -7.59
CA ASP A 8 -24.34 -14.67 -8.75
C ASP A 8 -25.82 -14.67 -8.33
N ALA A 9 -26.50 -13.54 -8.57
CA ALA A 9 -27.92 -13.36 -8.26
C ALA A 9 -28.88 -14.19 -9.13
N THR A 10 -28.39 -14.87 -10.16
CA THR A 10 -29.22 -15.71 -11.04
C THR A 10 -29.46 -17.10 -10.48
N THR A 11 -28.58 -17.58 -9.59
CA THR A 11 -28.69 -18.88 -8.91
C THR A 11 -29.63 -18.80 -7.70
N PRO A 12 -30.37 -19.87 -7.36
CA PRO A 12 -31.22 -19.89 -6.17
C PRO A 12 -30.39 -19.70 -4.89
N GLU A 13 -29.21 -20.31 -4.81
CA GLU A 13 -28.28 -20.14 -3.68
C GLU A 13 -27.82 -18.69 -3.55
N GLY A 14 -27.49 -18.03 -4.66
CA GLY A 14 -27.10 -16.62 -4.65
C GLY A 14 -28.22 -15.70 -4.18
N LYS A 15 -29.48 -15.99 -4.53
CA LYS A 15 -30.63 -15.23 -4.03
C LYS A 15 -30.82 -15.36 -2.52
N GLU A 16 -30.69 -16.57 -1.98
CA GLU A 16 -30.79 -16.79 -0.54
C GLU A 16 -29.69 -16.05 0.23
N ILE A 17 -28.46 -16.07 -0.29
CA ILE A 17 -27.34 -15.33 0.30
C ILE A 17 -27.62 -13.82 0.27
N ILE A 18 -28.10 -13.30 -0.87
CA ILE A 18 -28.43 -11.87 -0.99
C ILE A 18 -29.53 -11.48 0.00
N ASP A 19 -30.58 -12.28 0.13
CA ASP A 19 -31.70 -12.00 1.04
C ASP A 19 -31.29 -12.10 2.51
N TYR A 20 -30.36 -12.99 2.86
CA TYR A 20 -29.73 -13.02 4.17
C TYR A 20 -28.90 -11.75 4.44
N LEU A 21 -28.07 -11.33 3.48
CA LEU A 21 -27.20 -10.16 3.63
C LEU A 21 -27.98 -8.84 3.74
N LYS A 22 -29.17 -8.74 3.10
CA LYS A 22 -30.06 -7.58 3.24
C LYS A 22 -30.52 -7.32 4.68
N GLN A 23 -30.45 -8.31 5.57
CA GLN A 23 -30.81 -8.15 6.98
C GLN A 23 -29.77 -7.36 7.78
N PHE A 24 -28.58 -7.12 7.21
CA PHE A 24 -27.45 -6.46 7.87
C PHE A 24 -27.02 -5.18 7.14
N PRO A 25 -27.90 -4.17 6.98
CA PRO A 25 -27.60 -2.95 6.22
C PRO A 25 -26.49 -2.09 6.85
N GLU A 26 -26.20 -2.28 8.14
CA GLU A 26 -25.11 -1.58 8.84
C GLU A 26 -23.72 -2.14 8.50
N VAL A 27 -23.65 -3.37 7.98
CA VAL A 27 -22.41 -4.11 7.75
C VAL A 27 -22.17 -4.39 6.27
N VAL A 28 -23.24 -4.49 5.47
CA VAL A 28 -23.19 -4.83 4.04
C VAL A 28 -23.75 -3.68 3.22
N ALA A 29 -22.97 -3.24 2.24
CA ALA A 29 -23.40 -2.30 1.22
C ALA A 29 -23.48 -3.02 -0.14
N PHE A 30 -24.59 -2.86 -0.85
CA PHE A 30 -24.76 -3.31 -2.23
C PHE A 30 -24.42 -2.17 -3.18
N GLU A 31 -23.81 -2.48 -4.33
CA GLU A 31 -23.31 -1.47 -5.28
C GLU A 31 -24.40 -0.51 -5.78
N ASP A 32 -25.66 -0.96 -5.88
CA ASP A 32 -26.78 -0.10 -6.28
C ASP A 32 -27.06 1.06 -5.30
N ASN A 33 -26.58 0.97 -4.05
CA ASN A 33 -26.70 2.05 -3.06
C ASN A 33 -25.47 2.97 -3.01
N LEU A 34 -24.42 2.70 -3.80
CA LEU A 34 -23.26 3.58 -3.91
C LEU A 34 -23.56 4.65 -4.97
N LEU A 35 -24.33 5.66 -4.55
CA LEU A 35 -24.39 6.98 -5.20
C LEU A 35 -22.97 7.42 -5.57
N HIS A 36 -22.62 7.35 -6.85
CA HIS A 36 -21.48 7.99 -7.54
C HIS A 36 -20.38 8.59 -6.64
N GLU A 37 -19.76 7.78 -5.80
CA GLU A 37 -18.48 8.16 -5.23
C GLU A 37 -17.45 7.77 -6.28
N PRO A 38 -16.64 8.72 -6.80
CA PRO A 38 -15.59 8.37 -7.73
C PRO A 38 -14.64 7.41 -7.00
N GLN A 39 -14.72 6.12 -7.32
CA GLN A 39 -13.69 5.18 -6.95
C GLN A 39 -12.39 5.69 -7.59
N GLU A 40 -11.43 6.08 -6.75
CA GLU A 40 -10.07 6.25 -7.21
C GLU A 40 -9.57 4.87 -7.65
N GLU A 41 -9.69 4.56 -8.94
CA GLU A 41 -8.96 3.47 -9.56
C GLU A 41 -7.48 3.78 -9.38
N TYR A 42 -6.84 3.09 -8.44
CA TYR A 42 -5.38 3.05 -8.37
C TYR A 42 -4.88 2.39 -9.64
N THR A 43 -4.55 3.21 -10.63
CA THR A 43 -3.88 2.74 -11.83
C THR A 43 -2.50 2.29 -11.38
N THR A 44 -2.27 0.98 -11.32
CA THR A 44 -0.92 0.45 -11.21
C THR A 44 -0.24 0.76 -12.53
N VAL A 45 0.45 1.90 -12.59
CA VAL A 45 1.38 2.21 -13.67
C VAL A 45 2.34 1.04 -13.70
N LYS A 46 2.21 0.15 -14.69
CA LYS A 46 3.20 -0.89 -14.95
C LYS A 46 4.53 -0.17 -15.00
N ALA A 47 5.45 -0.52 -14.10
CA ALA A 47 6.79 0.03 -14.12
C ALA A 47 7.34 -0.23 -15.52
N SER A 48 7.42 0.83 -16.32
CA SER A 48 7.92 0.80 -17.69
C SER A 48 9.39 0.44 -17.61
N THR A 49 9.69 -0.86 -17.72
CA THR A 49 11.03 -1.43 -17.85
C THR A 49 12.01 -1.09 -16.72
N ALA A 50 12.78 -2.08 -16.26
CA ALA A 50 13.78 -1.94 -15.20
C ALA A 50 14.95 -0.96 -15.51
N ASN A 51 14.88 -0.17 -16.59
CA ASN A 51 15.93 0.74 -17.06
C ASN A 51 15.65 2.23 -16.85
N ASP A 52 14.44 2.65 -16.43
CA ASP A 52 14.12 4.09 -16.30
C ASP A 52 14.23 4.65 -14.88
N PHE A 53 14.51 3.81 -13.88
CA PHE A 53 14.83 4.27 -12.53
C PHE A 53 16.31 4.64 -12.44
N ALA A 54 16.68 5.75 -13.09
CA ALA A 54 17.90 6.45 -12.73
C ALA A 54 17.75 6.88 -11.26
N PRO A 55 18.65 6.44 -10.36
CA PRO A 55 18.60 6.90 -8.99
C PRO A 55 18.73 8.43 -8.97
N PRO A 56 18.08 9.13 -8.02
CA PRO A 56 18.18 10.58 -7.94
C PRO A 56 19.66 10.99 -7.90
N ALA A 57 19.99 12.18 -8.40
CA ALA A 57 21.37 12.67 -8.46
C ALA A 57 22.12 12.64 -7.10
N ASN A 58 21.37 12.59 -6.00
CA ASN A 58 21.87 12.53 -4.62
C ASN A 58 21.85 11.10 -4.03
N TYR A 59 21.60 10.07 -4.82
CA TYR A 59 21.64 8.69 -4.36
C TYR A 59 23.08 8.29 -4.07
N ILE A 60 23.31 7.81 -2.84
CA ILE A 60 24.59 7.31 -2.40
C ILE A 60 24.48 5.78 -2.36
N PRO A 61 25.36 5.03 -3.07
CA PRO A 61 25.42 3.59 -2.98
C PRO A 61 25.58 3.11 -1.53
N ILE A 62 24.99 1.95 -1.21
CA ILE A 62 24.95 1.45 0.17
C ILE A 62 26.34 1.29 0.80
N GLU A 63 27.35 0.90 0.01
CA GLU A 63 28.72 0.75 0.51
C GLU A 63 29.34 2.09 0.90
N GLU A 64 29.10 3.14 0.12
CA GLU A 64 29.56 4.50 0.43
C GLU A 64 28.83 5.06 1.66
N PHE A 65 27.52 4.82 1.75
CA PHE A 65 26.73 5.25 2.89
C PHE A 65 27.23 4.63 4.20
N ARG A 66 27.58 3.33 4.21
CA ARG A 66 28.08 2.65 5.42
C ARG A 66 29.41 3.25 5.91
N VAL A 67 30.31 3.58 4.99
CA VAL A 67 31.60 4.21 5.33
C VAL A 67 31.37 5.61 5.89
N GLU A 68 30.52 6.41 5.26
CA GLU A 68 30.25 7.78 5.71
C GLU A 68 29.50 7.79 7.05
N ALA A 69 28.50 6.93 7.23
CA ALA A 69 27.78 6.78 8.48
C ALA A 69 28.70 6.38 9.64
N LYS A 70 29.62 5.42 9.41
CA LYS A 70 30.62 5.03 10.42
C LYS A 70 31.56 6.19 10.78
N LYS A 71 32.04 6.95 9.79
CA LYS A 71 32.89 8.12 10.03
C LYS A 71 32.16 9.19 10.86
N ARG A 72 30.90 9.48 10.52
CA ARG A 72 30.07 10.45 11.26
C ARG A 72 29.80 9.98 12.69
N ALA A 73 29.54 8.69 12.89
CA ALA A 73 29.34 8.12 14.21
C ALA A 73 30.59 8.26 15.10
N ILE A 74 31.78 7.94 14.57
CA ILE A 74 33.05 8.10 15.31
C ILE A 74 33.28 9.57 15.67
N ALA A 75 33.15 10.49 14.70
CA ALA A 75 33.32 11.92 14.95
C ALA A 75 32.32 12.47 15.98
N PHE A 76 31.08 11.96 15.97
CA PHE A 76 30.07 12.31 16.97
C PHE A 76 30.49 11.81 18.36
N LEU A 77 30.95 10.57 18.49
CA LEU A 77 31.40 10.00 19.75
C LEU A 77 32.61 10.77 20.31
N GLU A 78 33.61 11.05 19.49
CA GLU A 78 34.79 11.84 19.85
C GLU A 78 34.40 13.26 20.32
N ARG A 79 33.50 13.93 19.59
CA ARG A 79 33.01 15.27 19.95
C ARG A 79 32.33 15.29 21.32
N ASN A 80 31.66 14.19 21.69
CA ASN A 80 30.95 14.07 22.97
C ASN A 80 31.84 13.44 24.06
N GLY A 81 33.12 13.21 23.80
CA GLY A 81 34.05 12.60 24.76
C GLY A 81 33.72 11.15 25.10
N ILE A 82 32.92 10.49 24.27
CA ILE A 82 32.54 9.08 24.44
C ILE A 82 33.57 8.26 23.67
N HIS A 83 34.56 7.72 24.38
CA HIS A 83 35.53 6.80 23.82
C HIS A 83 35.03 5.37 24.06
N SER A 84 34.94 4.58 22.98
CA SER A 84 34.69 3.14 23.06
C SER A 84 35.96 2.37 23.42
#